data_AF-A0A7V9ZH81-F1
#
_entry.id   AF-A0A7V9ZH81-F1
#
_cell.length_a   1.000
_cell.length_b   1.000
_cell.length_c   1.000
_cell.angle_alpha   90.00
_cell.angle_beta   90.00
_cell.angle_gamma   90.00
#
_symmetry.space_group_name_H-M   'P 1'
#
loop_
_entity.id
_entity.type
_entity.pdbx_description
1 polymer ?
#
loop_
_entity_poly.entity_id
_entity_poly.type
_entity_poly.pdbx_seq_one_letter_code
_entity_poly.pdbx_strand_id
1 'polypeptide(L)'
;MLVQWNRAVKTAGLPAGTYFHDLRHTYASLLIEAGESVKMVSARLGHASAVEILETYSHLWPDSDENTLRVLDAAWERHVSYSCHETAL
;
A
#
# COMPACT_ATOMS: atom_id res chain seq x y z
N MET A 1 -6.70 30.07 6.21
CA MET A 1 -5.93 28.89 5.71
C MET A 1 -6.51 28.32 4.41
N LEU A 2 -7.84 28.19 4.26
CA LEU A 2 -8.47 27.62 3.05
C LEU A 2 -8.38 28.47 1.77
N VAL A 3 -8.24 29.80 1.87
CA VAL A 3 -8.17 30.69 0.69
C VAL A 3 -6.95 30.41 -0.19
N GLN A 4 -5.78 30.17 0.40
CA GLN A 4 -4.56 29.87 -0.35
C GLN A 4 -4.62 28.47 -1.00
N TRP A 5 -5.24 27.51 -0.30
CA TRP A 5 -5.47 26.17 -0.85
C TRP A 5 -6.41 26.20 -2.06
N ASN A 6 -7.55 26.88 -1.96
CA ASN A 6 -8.49 26.99 -3.07
C ASN A 6 -7.85 27.67 -4.30
N ARG A 7 -6.95 28.63 -4.07
CA ARG A 7 -6.14 29.22 -5.16
C ARG A 7 -5.17 28.20 -5.75
N ALA A 8 -4.49 27.41 -4.92
CA ALA A 8 -3.59 26.36 -5.39
C ALA A 8 -4.34 25.29 -6.20
N VAL A 9 -5.47 24.78 -5.70
CA VAL A 9 -6.36 23.84 -6.41
C VAL A 9 -6.76 24.39 -7.77
N LYS A 10 -7.22 25.65 -7.83
CA LYS A 10 -7.59 26.30 -9.09
C LYS A 10 -6.41 26.46 -10.04
N THR A 11 -5.23 26.81 -9.52
CA THR A 11 -4.00 27.01 -10.32
C THR A 11 -3.49 25.68 -10.87
N ALA A 12 -3.60 24.60 -10.10
CA ALA A 12 -3.24 23.24 -10.50
C ALA A 12 -4.26 22.59 -11.45
N GLY A 13 -5.40 23.25 -11.72
CA GLY A 13 -6.46 22.71 -12.58
C GLY A 13 -7.22 21.52 -11.97
N LEU A 14 -7.18 21.38 -10.64
CA LEU A 14 -7.86 20.30 -9.93
C LEU A 14 -9.35 20.63 -9.72
N PRO A 15 -10.21 19.59 -9.57
CA PRO A 15 -11.64 19.79 -9.34
C PRO A 15 -11.93 20.71 -8.15
N ALA A 16 -12.95 21.55 -8.28
CA ALA A 16 -13.45 22.33 -7.16
C ALA A 16 -13.95 21.38 -6.07
N GLY A 17 -13.46 21.56 -4.85
CA GLY A 17 -13.75 20.67 -3.72
C GLY A 17 -12.65 19.66 -3.42
N THR A 18 -11.49 19.70 -4.10
CA THR A 18 -10.31 18.97 -3.62
C THR A 18 -9.85 19.57 -2.29
N TYR A 19 -9.77 18.75 -1.25
CA TYR A 19 -9.33 19.11 0.09
C TYR A 19 -7.91 18.61 0.36
N PHE A 20 -7.28 19.16 1.40
CA PHE A 20 -5.96 18.69 1.84
C PHE A 20 -5.94 17.18 2.18
N HIS A 21 -7.04 16.63 2.69
CA HIS A 21 -7.14 15.21 2.99
C HIS A 21 -7.09 14.32 1.74
N ASP A 22 -7.48 14.83 0.58
CA ASP A 22 -7.42 14.06 -0.67
C ASP A 22 -5.97 13.77 -1.07
N LEU A 23 -5.04 14.69 -0.79
CA LEU A 23 -3.61 14.43 -0.98
C LEU A 23 -3.12 13.27 -0.12
N ARG A 24 -3.62 13.17 1.12
CA ARG A 24 -3.29 12.06 2.03
C ARG A 24 -3.83 10.74 1.47
N HIS A 25 -5.05 10.74 0.93
CA HIS A 25 -5.62 9.57 0.27
C HIS A 25 -4.81 9.17 -0.97
N THR A 26 -4.48 10.12 -1.85
CA THR A 26 -3.64 9.84 -3.03
C THR A 26 -2.29 9.26 -2.66
N TYR A 27 -1.63 9.84 -1.64
CA TYR A 27 -0.33 9.34 -1.19
C TYR A 27 -0.41 7.91 -0.63
N ALA A 28 -1.43 7.61 0.18
CA ALA A 28 -1.65 6.26 0.68
C ALA A 28 -1.91 5.26 -0.45
N SER A 29 -2.78 5.60 -1.40
CA SER A 29 -3.11 4.74 -2.54
C SER A 29 -1.89 4.41 -3.39
N LEU A 30 -1.02 5.38 -3.67
CA LEU A 30 0.20 5.15 -4.44
C LEU A 30 1.18 4.21 -3.74
N LEU A 31 1.31 4.30 -2.41
CA LEU A 31 2.18 3.39 -1.66
C LEU A 31 1.64 1.95 -1.70
N ILE A 32 0.32 1.80 -1.57
CA ILE A 32 -0.33 0.49 -1.60
C ILE A 32 -0.21 -0.16 -2.98
N GLU A 33 -0.42 0.62 -4.05
CA GLU A 33 -0.25 0.17 -5.43
C GLU A 33 1.21 -0.24 -5.72
N ALA A 34 2.19 0.47 -5.13
CA ALA A 34 3.59 0.09 -5.20
C ALA A 34 3.95 -1.21 -4.43
N GLY A 35 2.99 -1.80 -3.73
CA GLY A 35 3.17 -3.04 -2.97
C GLY A 35 3.77 -2.84 -1.57
N GLU A 36 3.72 -1.62 -1.02
CA GLU A 36 4.21 -1.36 0.33
C GLU A 36 3.36 -2.02 1.41
N SER A 37 4.02 -2.35 2.53
CA SER A 37 3.34 -2.94 3.67
C SER A 37 2.50 -1.92 4.43
N VAL A 38 1.40 -2.38 5.07
CA VAL A 38 0.55 -1.56 5.96
C VAL A 38 1.37 -0.81 7.01
N LYS A 39 2.40 -1.47 7.56
CA LYS A 39 3.33 -0.87 8.53
C LYS A 39 4.09 0.32 7.93
N MET A 40 4.56 0.20 6.70
CA MET A 40 5.30 1.27 6.03
C MET A 40 4.38 2.43 5.66
N VAL A 41 3.20 2.14 5.13
CA VAL A 41 2.16 3.15 4.85
C VAL A 41 1.81 3.90 6.15
N SER A 42 1.61 3.20 7.26
CA SER A 42 1.38 3.78 8.59
C SER A 42 2.49 4.72 9.04
N ALA A 43 3.74 4.28 8.97
CA ALA A 43 4.89 5.11 9.32
C ALA A 43 4.96 6.37 8.45
N ARG A 44 4.74 6.24 7.15
CA ARG A 44 4.78 7.34 6.18
C ARG A 44 3.63 8.34 6.32
N LEU A 45 2.48 7.89 6.81
CA LEU A 45 1.32 8.73 7.10
C LEU A 45 1.39 9.41 8.49
N GLY A 46 2.48 9.23 9.23
CA GLY A 46 2.71 9.87 10.53
C GLY A 46 2.15 9.08 11.71
N HIS A 47 2.36 7.75 11.71
CA HIS A 47 1.87 6.83 12.74
C HIS A 47 0.35 6.74 12.84
N ALA A 48 -0.36 6.93 11.71
CA ALA A 48 -1.76 6.53 11.63
C ALA A 48 -1.89 5.07 12.07
N SER A 49 -2.89 4.77 12.89
CA SER A 49 -3.02 3.41 13.40
C SER A 49 -3.20 2.42 12.24
N ALA A 50 -2.65 1.21 12.38
CA ALA A 50 -2.83 0.18 11.36
C ALA A 50 -4.33 -0.12 11.13
N VAL A 51 -5.14 0.00 12.18
CA VAL A 51 -6.60 -0.15 12.13
C VAL A 51 -7.22 0.91 11.21
N GLU A 52 -6.93 2.19 11.44
CA GLU A 52 -7.45 3.30 10.62
C GLU A 52 -7.08 3.16 9.14
N ILE A 53 -5.85 2.71 8.85
CA ILE A 53 -5.39 2.46 7.48
C ILE A 53 -6.13 1.29 6.85
N LEU A 54 -6.28 0.18 7.57
CA LEU A 54 -6.97 -0.99 7.05
C LEU A 54 -8.47 -0.71 6.86
N GLU A 55 -9.11 0.03 7.77
CA GLU A 55 -10.50 0.47 7.61
C GLU A 55 -10.68 1.34 6.36
N THR A 56 -9.73 2.24 6.09
CA THR A 56 -9.83 3.20 4.99
C THR A 56 -9.38 2.62 3.63
N TYR A 57 -8.32 1.81 3.61
CA TYR A 57 -7.60 1.45 2.38
C TYR A 57 -7.47 -0.05 2.13
N SER A 58 -8.03 -0.93 2.97
CA SER A 58 -7.95 -2.40 2.79
C SER A 58 -8.31 -2.84 1.36
N HIS A 59 -9.36 -2.24 0.80
CA HIS A 59 -9.85 -2.51 -0.55
C HIS A 59 -8.87 -2.21 -1.69
N LEU A 60 -7.75 -1.52 -1.41
CA LEU A 60 -6.70 -1.25 -2.39
C LEU A 60 -5.63 -2.34 -2.42
N TRP A 61 -5.52 -3.17 -1.38
CA TRP A 61 -4.62 -4.31 -1.42
C TRP A 61 -5.17 -5.41 -2.33
N PRO A 62 -4.30 -6.10 -3.07
CA PRO A 62 -4.73 -7.19 -3.95
C PRO A 62 -5.25 -8.38 -3.13
N ASP A 63 -6.57 -8.51 -3.07
CA ASP A 63 -7.30 -9.65 -2.49
C ASP A 63 -7.33 -10.84 -3.47
N SER A 64 -6.19 -11.32 -3.93
CA SER A 64 -6.16 -12.56 -4.71
C SER A 64 -5.54 -13.70 -3.92
N ASP A 65 -6.41 -14.60 -3.46
CA ASP A 65 -6.04 -15.93 -2.98
C ASP A 65 -5.08 -16.62 -3.96
N GLU A 66 -5.25 -16.37 -5.25
CA GLU A 66 -4.38 -16.86 -6.32
C GLU A 66 -2.93 -16.33 -6.22
N ASN A 67 -2.73 -15.05 -5.87
CA ASN A 67 -1.38 -14.53 -5.62
C ASN A 67 -0.78 -15.14 -4.35
N THR A 68 -1.60 -15.34 -3.32
CA THR A 68 -1.18 -16.00 -2.07
C THR A 68 -0.71 -17.43 -2.34
N LEU A 69 -1.49 -18.21 -3.09
CA LEU A 69 -1.14 -19.57 -3.49
C LEU A 69 0.15 -19.60 -4.34
N ARG A 70 0.27 -18.70 -5.32
CA ARG A 70 1.49 -18.59 -6.14
C ARG A 70 2.74 -18.30 -5.31
N VAL A 71 2.64 -17.42 -4.31
CA VAL A 71 3.76 -17.11 -3.41
C VAL A 71 4.12 -18.32 -2.55
N LEU A 72 3.12 -19.07 -2.06
CA LEU A 72 3.32 -20.29 -1.29
C LEU A 72 4.01 -21.37 -2.13
N ASP A 73 3.54 -21.63 -3.35
CA ASP A 73 4.14 -22.62 -4.25
C ASP A 73 5.61 -22.29 -4.52
N ALA A 74 5.90 -21.04 -4.89
CA ALA A 74 7.27 -20.59 -5.14
C ALA A 74 8.17 -20.67 -3.89
N ALA A 75 7.61 -20.42 -2.69
CA ALA A 75 8.36 -20.56 -1.45
C ALA A 75 8.64 -22.03 -1.11
N TRP A 76 7.66 -22.90 -1.34
CA TRP A 76 7.76 -24.34 -1.11
C TRP A 76 8.81 -24.97 -2.03
N GLU A 77 8.78 -24.66 -3.33
CA GLU A 77 9.76 -25.15 -4.31
C GLU A 77 11.20 -24.78 -3.92
N ARG A 78 11.42 -23.53 -3.45
CA ARG A 78 12.73 -23.11 -2.93
C ARG A 78 13.14 -23.96 -1.73
N HIS A 79 12.25 -24.19 -0.77
CA HIS A 79 12.57 -24.92 0.45
C HIS A 79 12.87 -26.40 0.20
N VAL A 80 12.08 -27.06 -0.66
CA VAL A 80 12.30 -28.46 -1.05
C VAL A 80 13.62 -28.61 -1.81
N SER A 81 13.96 -27.66 -2.68
CA SER A 81 15.23 -27.68 -3.43
C SER A 81 16.46 -27.57 -2.51
N TYR A 82 16.41 -26.74 -1.46
CA TYR A 82 17.49 -26.66 -0.45
C TYR A 82 17.60 -27.95 0.39
N SER A 83 16.46 -28.53 0.79
CA SER A 83 16.41 -29.79 1.55
C SER A 83 17.05 -30.97 0.79
N CYS A 84 16.88 -31.03 -0.54
CA CYS A 84 17.52 -32.05 -1.38
C CYS A 84 19.03 -31.83 -1.60
N HIS A 85 19.58 -30.62 -1.41
CA HIS A 85 21.02 -30.37 -1.53
C HIS A 85 21.78 -30.61 -0.22
N GLU A 86 21.13 -30.47 0.94
CA GLU A 86 21.78 -30.59 2.25
C GLU A 86 21.95 -32.06 2.72
N THR A 87 21.28 -33.00 2.05
CA THR A 87 21.38 -34.45 2.31
C THR A 87 22.39 -35.18 1.42
N ALA A 88 23.16 -34.44 0.60
CA ALA A 88 24.17 -34.97 -0.32
C ALA A 88 25.64 -34.80 0.17
N LEU A 89 25.86 -34.59 1.48
CA LEU A 89 27.15 -34.67 2.17
C LEU A 89 27.09 -35.76 3.26
#